data_AF-A0A101WGX3-F1
#
_entry.id   AF-A0A101WGX3-F1
#
_cell.length_a   1.000
_cell.length_b   1.000
_cell.length_c   1.000
_cell.angle_alpha   90.00
_cell.angle_beta   90.00
_cell.angle_gamma   90.00
#
_symmetry.space_group_name_H-M   'P 1'
#
loop_
_entity.id
_entity.type
_entity.pdbx_description
1 polymer ?
#
loop_
_entity_poly.entity_id
_entity_poly.type
_entity_poly.pdbx_seq_one_letter_code
_entity_poly.pdbx_strand_id
1 'polypeptide(L)'
;MDTTRMKNLLVELCSVSSISETTGEIDMAEKLYEVLMRMDYFKANPSNAAIDSMKNDRLNRSFVHALMEGKRKSPKTVILLSHFDVVDVADYGPYKDYAFKPLEYTELLRQDISISLSKEAKEDLASEDYIFGRGTMDMKFGIALDVEIMCQIESKLDNFPGNILLLSVPDEENNSAGMLAAVELLVRLKEERGLEYVCCIVSEPHFPKYPGDDGKYIYTGAVGKLLPVFFCVGKETHAGDPFSGLNPNLLTAKIIEAIELNPELSDAVGSYKVPEPVCLKQSDIKAAYSVSTPAAAYAYFNFMTVVSSPEEILKKLKSIGKEAFMEVLYNIRSRADQLQALTGSKPKLPSMKPCVMTYQELYRMCLEAKGKELDEHMSAFIKELPASDLRELSVSIVREAHKFCPYRDPMIVLFYAPPYYPHSGIEGNNSKIIEIAEGIIEKAKLKYGDHMSLEPFFPGLSDMSYLGLPDNIDINSLKDNFPLWGDKYTIPLDAIAGLNIPFMNIGPLGKDAHKYTERLCVSYSFDNAAKLVFEALLSALDINPKSFGL
;
A
#
# COMPACT_ATOMS: atom_id res chain seq x y z
N MET A 1 -29.43 -11.85 2.62
CA MET A 1 -28.39 -11.97 1.58
C MET A 1 -28.94 -12.83 0.47
N ASP A 2 -29.11 -12.26 -0.72
CA ASP A 2 -29.45 -12.97 -1.96
C ASP A 2 -28.15 -13.42 -2.64
N THR A 3 -27.80 -14.69 -2.43
CA THR A 3 -26.53 -15.26 -2.93
C THR A 3 -26.50 -15.36 -4.45
N THR A 4 -27.65 -15.53 -5.11
CA THR A 4 -27.74 -15.57 -6.58
C THR A 4 -27.49 -14.19 -7.17
N ARG A 5 -28.10 -13.15 -6.60
CA ARG A 5 -27.85 -11.76 -7.03
C ARG A 5 -26.38 -11.38 -6.86
N MET A 6 -25.79 -11.69 -5.70
CA MET A 6 -24.37 -11.45 -5.45
C MET A 6 -23.46 -12.16 -6.45
N LYS A 7 -23.69 -13.45 -6.73
CA LYS A 7 -22.88 -14.22 -7.69
C LYS A 7 -22.95 -13.64 -9.10
N ASN A 8 -24.16 -13.28 -9.54
CA ASN A 8 -24.35 -12.67 -10.85
C ASN A 8 -23.64 -11.31 -10.94
N LEU A 9 -23.71 -10.51 -9.87
CA LEU A 9 -23.01 -9.23 -9.81
C LEU A 9 -21.48 -9.42 -9.81
N LEU A 10 -20.94 -10.38 -9.07
CA LEU A 10 -19.51 -10.70 -9.11
C LEU A 10 -19.06 -11.00 -10.55
N VAL A 11 -19.77 -11.87 -11.25
CA VAL A 11 -19.45 -12.22 -12.64
C VAL A 11 -19.54 -11.00 -13.55
N GLU A 12 -20.56 -10.14 -13.38
CA GLU A 12 -20.68 -8.89 -14.12
C GLU A 12 -19.49 -7.95 -13.88
N LEU A 13 -19.08 -7.75 -12.63
CA LEU A 13 -17.94 -6.90 -12.28
C LEU A 13 -16.62 -7.49 -12.79
N CYS A 14 -16.42 -8.80 -12.66
CA CYS A 14 -15.23 -9.48 -13.18
C CYS A 14 -15.10 -9.37 -14.71
N SER A 15 -16.21 -9.22 -15.43
CA SER A 15 -16.19 -9.07 -16.90
C SER A 15 -15.54 -7.77 -17.39
N VAL A 16 -15.40 -6.76 -16.51
CA VAL A 16 -14.67 -5.53 -16.81
C VAL A 16 -13.18 -5.74 -16.52
N SER A 17 -12.34 -5.58 -17.54
CA SER A 17 -10.88 -5.71 -17.43
C SER A 17 -10.25 -4.46 -16.81
N SER A 18 -10.54 -4.22 -15.53
CA SER A 18 -10.08 -3.06 -14.77
C SER A 18 -8.64 -3.19 -14.28
N ILE A 19 -7.70 -3.47 -15.18
CA ILE A 19 -6.29 -3.60 -14.82
C ILE A 19 -5.75 -2.24 -14.36
N SER A 20 -5.00 -2.19 -13.27
CA SER A 20 -4.40 -0.96 -12.74
C SER A 20 -3.55 -0.23 -13.79
N GLU A 21 -3.61 1.09 -13.80
CA GLU A 21 -3.00 1.98 -14.79
C GLU A 21 -3.50 1.79 -16.24
N THR A 22 -4.74 1.32 -16.41
CA THR A 22 -5.39 1.20 -17.73
C THR A 22 -6.73 1.92 -17.79
N THR A 23 -7.27 2.09 -19.01
CA THR A 23 -8.60 2.68 -19.19
C THR A 23 -9.72 1.80 -18.62
N GLY A 24 -9.48 0.51 -18.36
CA GLY A 24 -10.48 -0.38 -17.77
C GLY A 24 -10.92 0.05 -16.37
N GLU A 25 -10.10 0.83 -15.65
CA GLU A 25 -10.49 1.44 -14.38
C GLU A 25 -11.60 2.50 -14.56
N ILE A 26 -11.62 3.21 -15.70
CA ILE A 26 -12.68 4.16 -16.06
C ILE A 26 -13.97 3.39 -16.35
N ASP A 27 -13.89 2.36 -17.19
CA ASP A 27 -15.03 1.52 -17.56
C ASP A 27 -15.67 0.87 -16.32
N MET A 28 -14.85 0.50 -15.33
CA MET A 28 -15.34 -0.07 -14.08
C MET A 28 -16.03 0.94 -13.18
N ALA A 29 -15.52 2.17 -13.08
CA ALA A 29 -16.19 3.23 -12.34
C ALA A 29 -17.59 3.51 -12.94
N GLU A 30 -17.69 3.55 -14.28
CA GLU A 30 -18.97 3.69 -14.98
C GLU A 30 -19.91 2.51 -14.73
N LYS A 31 -19.39 1.27 -14.84
CA LYS A 31 -20.17 0.05 -14.57
C LYS A 31 -20.67 0.01 -13.12
N LEU A 32 -19.84 0.34 -12.14
CA LEU A 32 -20.24 0.32 -10.74
C LEU A 32 -21.31 1.38 -10.46
N TYR A 33 -21.16 2.59 -11.01
CA TYR A 33 -22.20 3.61 -10.93
C TYR A 33 -23.52 3.15 -11.56
N GLU A 34 -23.47 2.50 -12.74
CA GLU A 34 -24.65 1.89 -13.37
C GLU A 34 -25.33 0.88 -12.44
N VAL A 35 -24.55 0.01 -11.78
CA VAL A 35 -25.04 -0.99 -10.82
C VAL A 35 -25.75 -0.31 -9.64
N LEU A 36 -25.15 0.73 -9.05
CA LEU A 36 -25.72 1.48 -7.92
C LEU A 36 -27.04 2.14 -8.31
N MET A 37 -27.12 2.71 -9.51
CA MET A 37 -28.34 3.34 -10.04
C MET A 37 -29.48 2.35 -10.35
N ARG A 38 -29.25 1.03 -10.23
CA ARG A 38 -30.33 0.02 -10.29
C ARG A 38 -31.19 -0.01 -9.03
N MET A 39 -30.68 0.44 -7.89
CA MET A 39 -31.42 0.50 -6.62
C MET A 39 -32.46 1.63 -6.66
N ASP A 40 -33.63 1.41 -6.06
CA ASP A 40 -34.72 2.39 -6.07
C ASP A 40 -34.39 3.63 -5.24
N TYR A 41 -33.60 3.47 -4.18
CA TYR A 41 -33.08 4.55 -3.36
C TYR A 41 -32.26 5.55 -4.19
N PHE A 42 -31.32 5.07 -5.01
CA PHE A 42 -30.47 5.95 -5.82
C PHE A 42 -31.20 6.53 -7.04
N LYS A 43 -32.19 5.82 -7.60
CA LYS A 43 -33.11 6.42 -8.58
C LYS A 43 -33.90 7.59 -8.00
N ALA A 44 -34.34 7.48 -6.75
CA ALA A 44 -35.06 8.55 -6.05
C ALA A 44 -34.14 9.66 -5.53
N ASN A 45 -32.88 9.34 -5.24
CA ASN A 45 -31.87 10.24 -4.67
C ASN A 45 -30.57 10.23 -5.51
N PRO A 46 -30.61 10.62 -6.79
CA PRO A 46 -29.45 10.50 -7.69
C PRO A 46 -28.25 11.33 -7.25
N SER A 47 -28.45 12.41 -6.47
CA SER A 47 -27.37 13.22 -5.93
C SER A 47 -26.57 12.55 -4.82
N ASN A 48 -27.00 11.38 -4.36
CA ASN A 48 -26.33 10.63 -3.30
C ASN A 48 -25.38 9.56 -3.84
N ALA A 49 -25.17 9.47 -5.15
CA ALA A 49 -24.12 8.66 -5.76
C ALA A 49 -23.40 9.47 -6.84
N ALA A 50 -22.09 9.27 -6.99
CA ALA A 50 -21.32 9.95 -8.04
C ALA A 50 -20.08 9.16 -8.46
N ILE A 51 -19.59 9.49 -9.66
CA ILE A 51 -18.24 9.19 -10.14
C ILE A 51 -17.42 10.47 -9.89
N ASP A 52 -16.48 10.41 -8.94
CA ASP A 52 -15.65 11.55 -8.55
C ASP A 52 -14.29 11.48 -9.27
N SER A 53 -13.94 12.57 -9.93
CA SER A 53 -12.66 12.71 -10.62
C SER A 53 -11.49 12.83 -9.64
N MET A 54 -10.35 12.22 -9.96
CA MET A 54 -9.11 12.38 -9.21
C MET A 54 -8.29 13.56 -9.73
N LYS A 55 -7.80 14.41 -8.83
CA LYS A 55 -6.98 15.58 -9.19
C LYS A 55 -5.67 15.13 -9.83
N ASN A 56 -5.34 15.70 -11.00
CA ASN A 56 -4.10 15.46 -11.74
C ASN A 56 -3.84 13.99 -12.12
N ASP A 57 -4.88 13.15 -12.16
CA ASP A 57 -4.73 11.78 -12.63
C ASP A 57 -4.46 11.76 -14.15
N ARG A 58 -3.43 11.02 -14.54
CA ARG A 58 -2.90 11.05 -15.91
C ARG A 58 -3.79 10.31 -16.91
N LEU A 59 -4.66 9.43 -16.42
CA LEU A 59 -5.54 8.58 -17.20
C LEU A 59 -7.00 9.06 -17.12
N ASN A 60 -7.29 10.12 -16.34
CA ASN A 60 -8.64 10.58 -16.00
C ASN A 60 -9.48 9.49 -15.31
N ARG A 61 -8.83 8.67 -14.50
CA ARG A 61 -9.49 7.70 -13.63
C ARG A 61 -10.31 8.42 -12.56
N SER A 62 -11.30 7.71 -12.03
CA SER A 62 -12.27 8.23 -11.06
C SER A 62 -12.59 7.16 -10.03
N PHE A 63 -13.03 7.57 -8.85
CA PHE A 63 -13.57 6.66 -7.83
C PHE A 63 -15.09 6.84 -7.74
N VAL A 64 -15.78 5.89 -7.11
CA VAL A 64 -17.24 5.89 -7.00
C VAL A 64 -17.64 5.95 -5.55
N HIS A 65 -18.58 6.84 -5.20
CA HIS A 65 -19.21 6.84 -3.89
C HIS A 65 -20.73 6.74 -3.99
N ALA A 66 -21.36 6.18 -2.95
CA ALA A 66 -22.80 6.14 -2.80
C ALA A 66 -23.23 6.19 -1.32
N LEU A 67 -23.94 7.25 -0.95
CA LEU A 67 -24.44 7.51 0.41
C LEU A 67 -25.91 7.08 0.53
N MET A 68 -26.18 6.01 1.26
CA MET A 68 -27.53 5.58 1.62
C MET A 68 -27.87 6.01 3.04
N GLU A 69 -28.83 6.93 3.18
CA GLU A 69 -29.29 7.47 4.45
C GLU A 69 -30.56 6.77 4.93
N GLY A 70 -30.54 6.29 6.17
CA GLY A 70 -31.72 5.74 6.83
C GLY A 70 -32.79 6.79 7.08
N LYS A 71 -34.07 6.39 7.15
CA LYS A 71 -35.15 7.36 7.42
C LYS A 71 -35.18 7.84 8.87
N ARG A 72 -34.51 7.14 9.79
CA ARG A 72 -34.29 7.60 11.17
C ARG A 72 -33.03 8.44 11.21
N LYS A 73 -33.18 9.75 11.47
CA LYS A 73 -32.06 10.69 11.55
C LYS A 73 -30.99 10.22 12.52
N SER A 74 -29.78 10.03 12.01
CA SER A 74 -28.59 9.65 12.76
C SER A 74 -27.36 10.12 11.97
N PRO A 75 -26.35 10.71 12.62
CA PRO A 75 -25.09 11.05 11.95
C PRO A 75 -24.21 9.81 11.72
N LYS A 76 -24.43 8.74 12.51
CA LYS A 76 -23.61 7.52 12.47
C LYS A 76 -23.61 6.89 11.09
N THR A 77 -22.41 6.75 10.54
CA THR A 77 -22.18 6.30 9.18
C THR A 77 -21.11 5.21 9.18
N VAL A 78 -21.43 4.06 8.59
CA VAL A 78 -20.44 3.02 8.29
C VAL A 78 -19.98 3.19 6.85
N ILE A 79 -18.67 3.19 6.64
CA ILE A 79 -18.08 3.17 5.30
C ILE A 79 -17.89 1.72 4.87
N LEU A 80 -18.26 1.41 3.64
CA LEU A 80 -17.92 0.17 2.95
C LEU A 80 -16.87 0.51 1.91
N LEU A 81 -15.63 0.11 2.15
CA LEU A 81 -14.48 0.42 1.30
C LEU A 81 -14.06 -0.81 0.50
N SER A 82 -13.84 -0.59 -0.79
CA SER A 82 -13.28 -1.58 -1.72
C SER A 82 -12.40 -0.89 -2.77
N HIS A 83 -11.53 -1.66 -3.42
CA HIS A 83 -10.92 -1.26 -4.68
C HIS A 83 -11.48 -2.12 -5.83
N PHE A 84 -11.48 -1.55 -7.04
CA PHE A 84 -12.06 -2.22 -8.21
C PHE A 84 -11.04 -2.49 -9.31
N ASP A 85 -9.82 -1.95 -9.18
CA ASP A 85 -8.70 -2.30 -10.02
C ASP A 85 -8.19 -3.71 -9.69
N VAL A 86 -7.44 -4.29 -10.61
CA VAL A 86 -6.82 -5.60 -10.45
C VAL A 86 -5.45 -5.60 -11.10
N VAL A 87 -4.56 -6.48 -10.65
CA VAL A 87 -3.25 -6.65 -11.29
C VAL A 87 -3.35 -7.19 -12.72
N ASP A 88 -2.22 -7.13 -13.44
CA ASP A 88 -2.13 -7.65 -14.80
C ASP A 88 -2.41 -9.16 -14.90
N VAL A 89 -2.62 -9.61 -16.14
CA VAL A 89 -2.95 -11.01 -16.46
C VAL A 89 -1.85 -11.68 -17.29
N ALA A 90 -0.62 -11.17 -17.24
CA ALA A 90 0.49 -11.72 -18.03
C ALA A 90 0.75 -13.19 -17.73
N ASP A 91 0.60 -13.56 -16.47
CA ASP A 91 0.71 -14.88 -15.86
C ASP A 91 -0.31 -15.91 -16.39
N TYR A 92 -1.45 -15.50 -16.96
CA TYR A 92 -2.40 -16.40 -17.63
C TYR A 92 -1.86 -16.96 -18.96
N GLY A 93 -0.77 -16.41 -19.50
CA GLY A 93 -0.12 -16.91 -20.71
C GLY A 93 -1.07 -16.91 -21.93
N PRO A 94 -1.33 -18.08 -22.57
CA PRO A 94 -2.25 -18.15 -23.71
C PRO A 94 -3.73 -18.02 -23.33
N TYR A 95 -4.07 -18.02 -22.05
CA TYR A 95 -5.45 -18.02 -21.55
C TYR A 95 -5.93 -16.64 -21.07
N LYS A 96 -5.21 -15.56 -21.40
CA LYS A 96 -5.52 -14.17 -21.00
C LYS A 96 -6.97 -13.76 -21.28
N ASP A 97 -7.51 -14.17 -22.42
CA ASP A 97 -8.89 -13.85 -22.84
C ASP A 97 -9.96 -14.46 -21.93
N TYR A 98 -9.58 -15.39 -21.05
CA TYR A 98 -10.46 -16.00 -20.05
C TYR A 98 -10.30 -15.41 -18.65
N ALA A 99 -9.26 -14.60 -18.38
CA ALA A 99 -8.97 -14.11 -17.03
C ALA A 99 -10.16 -13.37 -16.38
N PHE A 100 -10.91 -12.63 -17.19
CA PHE A 100 -12.08 -11.83 -16.82
C PHE A 100 -13.42 -12.56 -17.04
N LYS A 101 -13.39 -13.87 -17.25
CA LYS A 101 -14.59 -14.69 -17.49
C LYS A 101 -14.65 -15.85 -16.49
N PRO A 102 -14.97 -15.59 -15.21
CA PRO A 102 -14.70 -16.56 -14.15
C PRO A 102 -15.35 -17.93 -14.38
N LEU A 103 -16.60 -17.95 -14.87
CA LEU A 103 -17.32 -19.19 -15.14
C LEU A 103 -16.71 -19.96 -16.33
N GLU A 104 -16.39 -19.27 -17.42
CA GLU A 104 -15.77 -19.88 -18.61
C GLU A 104 -14.35 -20.38 -18.29
N TYR A 105 -13.58 -19.61 -17.53
CA TYR A 105 -12.23 -19.98 -17.15
C TYR A 105 -12.21 -21.18 -16.21
N THR A 106 -13.09 -21.21 -15.21
CA THR A 106 -13.24 -22.36 -14.32
C THR A 106 -13.56 -23.63 -15.12
N GLU A 107 -14.45 -23.54 -16.12
CA GLU A 107 -14.79 -24.68 -16.96
C GLU A 107 -13.64 -25.09 -17.89
N LEU A 108 -12.92 -24.12 -18.46
CA LEU A 108 -11.72 -24.38 -19.26
C LEU A 108 -10.67 -25.17 -18.46
N LEU A 109 -10.42 -24.77 -17.20
CA LEU A 109 -9.51 -25.48 -16.30
C LEU A 109 -9.94 -26.93 -16.02
N ARG A 110 -11.24 -27.22 -16.01
CA ARG A 110 -11.76 -28.59 -15.84
C ARG A 110 -11.54 -29.45 -17.07
N GLN A 111 -11.68 -28.86 -18.26
CA GLN A 111 -11.64 -29.58 -19.52
C GLN A 111 -10.21 -29.77 -20.06
N ASP A 112 -9.37 -28.74 -19.93
CA ASP A 112 -8.02 -28.75 -20.48
C ASP A 112 -7.00 -29.24 -19.44
N ILE A 113 -6.78 -30.55 -19.43
CA ILE A 113 -5.78 -31.19 -18.55
C ILE A 113 -4.33 -30.77 -18.84
N SER A 114 -4.08 -30.06 -19.95
CA SER A 114 -2.75 -29.56 -20.29
C SER A 114 -2.36 -28.33 -19.45
N ILE A 115 -3.34 -27.67 -18.84
CA ILE A 115 -3.12 -26.57 -17.91
C ILE A 115 -2.54 -27.12 -16.60
N SER A 116 -1.28 -26.78 -16.33
CA SER A 116 -0.54 -27.30 -15.19
C SER A 116 -0.99 -26.64 -13.88
N LEU A 117 -1.95 -27.24 -13.19
CA LEU A 117 -2.39 -26.78 -11.87
C LEU A 117 -1.57 -27.42 -10.74
N SER A 118 -1.36 -26.68 -9.64
CA SER A 118 -0.84 -27.23 -8.39
C SER A 118 -1.79 -28.31 -7.84
N LYS A 119 -1.29 -29.19 -6.96
CA LYS A 119 -2.14 -30.22 -6.34
C LYS A 119 -3.36 -29.60 -5.65
N GLU A 120 -3.13 -28.53 -4.90
CA GLU A 120 -4.17 -27.78 -4.19
C GLU A 120 -5.20 -27.17 -5.15
N ALA A 121 -4.75 -26.48 -6.21
CA ALA A 121 -5.67 -25.90 -7.18
C ALA A 121 -6.51 -26.96 -7.91
N LYS A 122 -5.97 -28.17 -8.14
CA LYS A 122 -6.74 -29.30 -8.70
C LYS A 122 -7.80 -29.82 -7.72
N GLU A 123 -7.47 -29.92 -6.44
CA GLU A 123 -8.40 -30.34 -5.39
C GLU A 123 -9.53 -29.31 -5.24
N ASP A 124 -9.20 -28.02 -5.20
CA ASP A 124 -10.17 -26.93 -5.14
C ASP A 124 -11.08 -26.91 -6.38
N LEU A 125 -10.52 -27.07 -7.58
CA LEU A 125 -11.30 -27.16 -8.82
C LEU A 125 -12.26 -28.37 -8.85
N ALA A 126 -11.79 -29.52 -8.36
CA ALA A 126 -12.59 -30.76 -8.29
C ALA A 126 -13.68 -30.71 -7.20
N SER A 127 -13.54 -29.85 -6.19
CA SER A 127 -14.56 -29.67 -5.15
C SER A 127 -15.84 -29.00 -5.66
N GLU A 128 -15.78 -28.35 -6.83
CA GLU A 128 -16.83 -27.49 -7.39
C GLU A 128 -17.23 -26.29 -6.51
N ASP A 129 -16.55 -26.08 -5.40
CA ASP A 129 -16.80 -24.98 -4.46
C ASP A 129 -15.94 -23.74 -4.73
N TYR A 130 -15.13 -23.76 -5.80
CA TYR A 130 -14.27 -22.64 -6.18
C TYR A 130 -14.62 -22.10 -7.57
N ILE A 131 -14.58 -20.77 -7.69
CA ILE A 131 -14.64 -20.06 -8.97
C ILE A 131 -13.29 -19.40 -9.20
N PHE A 132 -12.68 -19.70 -10.35
CA PHE A 132 -11.38 -19.19 -10.76
C PHE A 132 -11.56 -17.96 -11.65
N GLY A 133 -10.70 -16.95 -11.50
CA GLY A 133 -10.71 -15.76 -12.35
C GLY A 133 -10.08 -14.56 -11.66
N ARG A 134 -9.55 -13.63 -12.44
CA ARG A 134 -8.89 -12.42 -11.94
C ARG A 134 -9.92 -11.51 -11.27
N GLY A 135 -9.59 -11.05 -10.07
CA GLY A 135 -10.43 -10.17 -9.26
C GLY A 135 -11.65 -10.84 -8.63
N THR A 136 -11.80 -12.16 -8.78
CA THR A 136 -12.93 -12.88 -8.15
C THR A 136 -12.84 -12.83 -6.64
N MET A 137 -11.62 -12.92 -6.13
CA MET A 137 -11.28 -12.85 -4.72
C MET A 137 -10.83 -11.44 -4.33
N ASP A 138 -10.00 -10.82 -5.17
CA ASP A 138 -9.21 -9.62 -4.84
C ASP A 138 -9.51 -8.43 -5.78
N MET A 139 -10.45 -7.54 -5.46
CA MET A 139 -11.44 -7.70 -4.39
C MET A 139 -12.89 -7.52 -4.85
N LYS A 140 -13.22 -7.84 -6.13
CA LYS A 140 -14.58 -7.59 -6.69
C LYS A 140 -15.70 -8.36 -5.99
N PHE A 141 -15.39 -9.43 -5.26
CA PHE A 141 -16.35 -10.04 -4.33
C PHE A 141 -16.78 -9.06 -3.24
N GLY A 142 -15.84 -8.29 -2.67
CA GLY A 142 -16.12 -7.24 -1.69
C GLY A 142 -17.09 -6.21 -2.23
N ILE A 143 -16.88 -5.72 -3.46
CA ILE A 143 -17.82 -4.80 -4.12
C ILE A 143 -19.22 -5.41 -4.26
N ALA A 144 -19.30 -6.67 -4.72
CA ALA A 144 -20.58 -7.35 -4.86
C ALA A 144 -21.30 -7.54 -3.51
N LEU A 145 -20.54 -7.76 -2.44
CA LEU A 145 -21.03 -7.85 -1.07
C LEU A 145 -21.53 -6.49 -0.57
N ASP A 146 -20.79 -5.41 -0.78
CA ASP A 146 -21.17 -4.07 -0.35
C ASP A 146 -22.50 -3.63 -0.99
N VAL A 147 -22.62 -3.84 -2.30
CA VAL A 147 -23.85 -3.58 -3.08
C VAL A 147 -25.01 -4.43 -2.56
N GLU A 148 -24.78 -5.70 -2.21
CA GLU A 148 -25.81 -6.56 -1.65
C GLU A 148 -26.26 -6.09 -0.26
N ILE A 149 -25.33 -5.68 0.60
CA ILE A 149 -25.64 -5.14 1.93
C ILE A 149 -26.55 -3.91 1.80
N MET A 150 -26.24 -3.01 0.87
CA MET A 150 -27.09 -1.85 0.56
C MET A 150 -28.48 -2.27 0.08
N CYS A 151 -28.58 -3.27 -0.81
CA CYS A 151 -29.89 -3.83 -1.23
C CYS A 151 -30.70 -4.39 -0.04
N GLN A 152 -30.05 -5.07 0.90
CA GLN A 152 -30.72 -5.62 2.08
C GLN A 152 -31.25 -4.51 2.99
N ILE A 153 -30.48 -3.44 3.16
CA ILE A 153 -30.85 -2.31 4.02
C ILE A 153 -31.93 -1.44 3.38
N GLU A 154 -31.89 -1.23 2.07
CA GLU A 154 -32.93 -0.54 1.30
C GLU A 154 -34.32 -1.13 1.60
N SER A 155 -34.44 -2.45 1.66
CA SER A 155 -35.70 -3.15 1.96
C SER A 155 -36.27 -2.86 3.37
N LYS A 156 -35.45 -2.30 4.28
CA LYS A 156 -35.77 -2.00 5.68
C LYS A 156 -35.38 -0.58 6.10
N LEU A 157 -35.26 0.34 5.14
CA LEU A 157 -34.70 1.67 5.34
C LEU A 157 -35.46 2.51 6.39
N ASP A 158 -36.78 2.28 6.53
CA ASP A 158 -37.64 2.92 7.53
C ASP A 158 -37.18 2.67 8.99
N ASN A 159 -36.52 1.53 9.21
CA ASN A 159 -36.06 1.09 10.52
C ASN A 159 -34.54 1.19 10.69
N PHE A 160 -33.82 1.72 9.71
CA PHE A 160 -32.36 1.83 9.74
C PHE A 160 -31.93 3.16 10.41
N PRO A 161 -31.28 3.14 11.60
CA PRO A 161 -30.88 4.32 12.37
C PRO A 161 -29.44 4.77 12.10
N GLY A 162 -29.07 4.92 10.83
CA GLY A 162 -27.72 5.29 10.41
C GLY A 162 -27.62 5.51 8.92
N ASN A 163 -26.40 5.70 8.45
CA ASN A 163 -26.08 5.85 7.04
C ASN A 163 -25.01 4.83 6.62
N ILE A 164 -24.97 4.54 5.33
CA ILE A 164 -23.90 3.75 4.72
C ILE A 164 -23.29 4.58 3.62
N LEU A 165 -21.97 4.66 3.62
CA LEU A 165 -21.22 5.23 2.52
C LEU A 165 -20.43 4.12 1.84
N LEU A 166 -20.86 3.68 0.66
CA LEU A 166 -20.02 2.89 -0.21
C LEU A 166 -18.98 3.80 -0.85
N LEU A 167 -17.72 3.40 -0.80
CA LEU A 167 -16.60 4.06 -1.43
C LEU A 167 -15.75 3.00 -2.15
N SER A 168 -15.69 3.06 -3.47
CA SER A 168 -14.91 2.11 -4.27
C SER A 168 -13.91 2.84 -5.15
N VAL A 169 -12.64 2.46 -5.08
CA VAL A 169 -11.52 3.26 -5.60
C VAL A 169 -10.66 2.49 -6.62
N PRO A 170 -10.00 3.19 -7.56
CA PRO A 170 -8.99 2.61 -8.45
C PRO A 170 -7.59 2.60 -7.82
N ASP A 171 -6.65 1.95 -8.51
CA ASP A 171 -5.20 2.04 -8.33
C ASP A 171 -4.65 1.57 -6.97
N GLU A 172 -5.40 0.78 -6.19
CA GLU A 172 -4.94 0.24 -4.89
C GLU A 172 -3.67 -0.59 -5.08
N GLU A 173 -3.67 -1.46 -6.10
CA GLU A 173 -2.62 -2.45 -6.38
C GLU A 173 -1.28 -1.83 -6.82
N ASN A 174 -1.21 -0.50 -6.87
CA ASN A 174 -0.08 0.26 -7.36
C ASN A 174 0.31 1.42 -6.43
N ASN A 175 -0.38 2.58 -6.52
CA ASN A 175 -0.02 3.79 -5.76
C ASN A 175 -1.18 4.36 -4.93
N SER A 176 -2.30 3.65 -4.85
CA SER A 176 -3.50 4.05 -4.08
C SER A 176 -4.02 5.43 -4.45
N ALA A 177 -3.89 5.86 -5.71
CA ALA A 177 -4.30 7.19 -6.14
C ALA A 177 -5.79 7.45 -5.87
N GLY A 178 -6.62 6.40 -6.00
CA GLY A 178 -8.03 6.39 -5.68
C GLY A 178 -8.33 6.78 -4.25
N MET A 179 -7.81 6.02 -3.28
CA MET A 179 -8.04 6.29 -1.87
C MET A 179 -7.48 7.65 -1.44
N LEU A 180 -6.29 8.02 -1.93
CA LEU A 180 -5.69 9.33 -1.63
C LEU A 180 -6.58 10.49 -2.08
N ALA A 181 -7.22 10.38 -3.24
CA ALA A 181 -8.19 11.37 -3.70
C ALA A 181 -9.50 11.32 -2.89
N ALA A 182 -9.95 10.12 -2.51
CA ALA A 182 -11.18 9.92 -1.76
C ALA A 182 -11.13 10.48 -0.32
N VAL A 183 -9.95 10.63 0.29
CA VAL A 183 -9.82 11.28 1.62
C VAL A 183 -10.44 12.68 1.63
N GLU A 184 -10.26 13.47 0.56
CA GLU A 184 -10.87 14.80 0.46
C GLU A 184 -12.40 14.73 0.35
N LEU A 185 -12.94 13.72 -0.35
CA LEU A 185 -14.38 13.45 -0.39
C LEU A 185 -14.90 13.14 1.02
N LEU A 186 -14.21 12.28 1.78
CA LEU A 186 -14.62 11.90 3.14
C LEU A 186 -14.67 13.12 4.06
N VAL A 187 -13.68 14.01 4.02
CA VAL A 187 -13.73 15.27 4.77
C VAL A 187 -14.94 16.11 4.35
N ARG A 188 -15.13 16.30 3.03
CA ARG A 188 -16.24 17.08 2.48
C ARG A 188 -17.60 16.54 2.91
N LEU A 189 -17.85 15.25 2.74
CA LEU A 189 -19.13 14.62 3.11
C LEU A 189 -19.38 14.69 4.62
N LYS A 190 -18.35 14.50 5.45
CA LYS A 190 -18.44 14.66 6.90
C LYS A 190 -18.97 16.04 7.28
N GLU A 191 -18.43 17.09 6.66
CA GLU A 191 -18.80 18.48 6.92
C GLU A 191 -20.16 18.86 6.30
N GLU A 192 -20.37 18.58 5.02
CA GLU A 192 -21.57 19.01 4.27
C GLU A 192 -22.84 18.27 4.69
N ARG A 193 -22.71 17.00 5.08
CA ARG A 193 -23.84 16.14 5.48
C ARG A 193 -23.92 15.90 6.98
N GLY A 194 -22.94 16.36 7.76
CA GLY A 194 -22.91 16.16 9.22
C GLY A 194 -22.76 14.68 9.62
N LEU A 195 -21.92 13.94 8.88
CA LEU A 195 -21.71 12.51 9.12
C LEU A 195 -20.74 12.28 10.27
N GLU A 196 -20.93 11.17 10.97
CA GLU A 196 -20.00 10.62 11.96
C GLU A 196 -19.56 9.24 11.48
N TYR A 197 -18.32 9.13 10.99
CA TYR A 197 -17.77 7.84 10.55
C TYR A 197 -17.43 6.98 11.76
N VAL A 198 -18.30 6.02 12.08
CA VAL A 198 -18.14 5.15 13.27
C VAL A 198 -17.22 3.97 13.02
N CYS A 199 -17.11 3.53 11.76
CA CYS A 199 -16.26 2.45 11.31
C CYS A 199 -16.16 2.45 9.78
N CYS A 200 -15.03 2.03 9.25
CA CYS A 200 -14.89 1.54 7.88
C CYS A 200 -14.79 0.01 7.90
N ILE A 201 -15.62 -0.66 7.12
CA ILE A 201 -15.51 -2.10 6.88
C ILE A 201 -14.89 -2.28 5.50
N VAL A 202 -13.85 -3.08 5.45
CA VAL A 202 -13.16 -3.46 4.22
C VAL A 202 -13.36 -4.97 4.03
N SER A 203 -13.50 -5.41 2.79
CA SER A 203 -13.74 -6.81 2.44
C SER A 203 -12.61 -7.42 1.61
N GLU A 204 -11.37 -7.06 1.93
CA GLU A 204 -10.17 -7.69 1.36
C GLU A 204 -10.10 -9.16 1.75
N PRO A 205 -9.59 -10.04 0.88
CA PRO A 205 -9.55 -11.47 1.15
C PRO A 205 -8.68 -11.82 2.37
N HIS A 206 -8.97 -12.99 2.96
CA HIS A 206 -8.07 -13.60 3.93
C HIS A 206 -6.77 -14.00 3.24
N PHE A 207 -5.64 -13.49 3.72
CA PHE A 207 -4.32 -13.89 3.23
C PHE A 207 -3.73 -15.04 4.07
N PRO A 208 -3.32 -16.15 3.44
CA PRO A 208 -2.57 -17.21 4.10
C PRO A 208 -1.27 -16.66 4.72
N LYS A 209 -0.99 -16.99 5.98
CA LYS A 209 0.25 -16.59 6.66
C LYS A 209 1.44 -17.49 6.33
N TYR A 210 1.17 -18.72 5.91
CA TYR A 210 2.18 -19.70 5.49
C TYR A 210 1.57 -20.65 4.44
N PRO A 211 2.39 -21.37 3.65
CA PRO A 211 1.87 -22.32 2.68
C PRO A 211 0.95 -23.37 3.33
N GLY A 212 -0.28 -23.49 2.83
CA GLY A 212 -1.30 -24.40 3.36
C GLY A 212 -2.11 -23.85 4.55
N ASP A 213 -2.00 -22.54 4.83
CA ASP A 213 -2.85 -21.88 5.81
C ASP A 213 -4.24 -21.55 5.21
N ASP A 214 -5.26 -22.30 5.64
CA ASP A 214 -6.67 -22.03 5.33
C ASP A 214 -7.35 -21.20 6.45
N GLY A 215 -6.56 -20.53 7.29
CA GLY A 215 -7.02 -19.66 8.35
C GLY A 215 -7.86 -18.48 7.84
N LYS A 216 -8.83 -18.08 8.66
CA LYS A 216 -9.70 -16.93 8.43
C LYS A 216 -9.39 -15.87 9.47
N TYR A 217 -9.30 -14.61 9.06
CA TYR A 217 -8.79 -13.55 9.93
C TYR A 217 -9.71 -12.34 9.92
N ILE A 218 -9.76 -11.65 11.05
CA ILE A 218 -10.26 -10.28 11.09
C ILE A 218 -9.07 -9.40 11.39
N TYR A 219 -8.87 -8.34 10.61
CA TYR A 219 -7.77 -7.42 10.81
C TYR A 219 -8.31 -6.07 11.27
N THR A 220 -7.67 -5.47 12.28
CA THR A 220 -8.08 -4.16 12.83
C THR A 220 -7.01 -3.08 12.69
N GLY A 221 -5.96 -3.38 11.93
CA GLY A 221 -4.89 -2.48 11.56
C GLY A 221 -4.32 -2.83 10.20
N ALA A 222 -3.50 -1.93 9.68
CA ALA A 222 -2.78 -2.10 8.42
C ALA A 222 -1.28 -1.86 8.65
N VAL A 223 -0.46 -2.70 8.05
CA VAL A 223 0.99 -2.49 8.04
C VAL A 223 1.34 -1.24 7.23
N GLY A 224 2.29 -0.46 7.74
CA GLY A 224 2.88 0.66 7.02
C GLY A 224 4.06 0.24 6.15
N LYS A 225 4.43 1.10 5.22
CA LYS A 225 5.56 0.93 4.31
C LYS A 225 6.27 2.26 4.06
N LEU A 226 7.60 2.21 4.15
CA LEU A 226 8.54 3.25 3.81
C LEU A 226 9.56 2.72 2.79
N LEU A 227 10.09 3.62 1.97
CA LEU A 227 11.21 3.34 1.06
C LEU A 227 12.39 4.26 1.40
N PRO A 228 13.18 3.95 2.44
CA PRO A 228 14.41 4.67 2.71
C PRO A 228 15.44 4.45 1.60
N VAL A 229 16.08 5.53 1.18
CA VAL A 229 17.10 5.57 0.13
C VAL A 229 18.40 6.12 0.71
N PHE A 230 19.49 5.40 0.49
CA PHE A 230 20.84 5.86 0.77
C PHE A 230 21.49 6.33 -0.53
N PHE A 231 21.66 7.64 -0.70
CA PHE A 231 22.44 8.20 -1.81
C PHE A 231 23.87 8.49 -1.34
N CYS A 232 24.80 7.67 -1.81
CA CYS A 232 26.21 7.71 -1.46
C CYS A 232 26.99 8.54 -2.48
N VAL A 233 27.52 9.68 -2.05
CA VAL A 233 28.44 10.51 -2.83
C VAL A 233 29.86 10.03 -2.59
N GLY A 234 30.56 9.69 -3.66
CA GLY A 234 31.94 9.23 -3.63
C GLY A 234 32.95 10.33 -3.89
N LYS A 235 34.17 9.89 -4.18
CA LYS A 235 35.25 10.73 -4.71
C LYS A 235 35.86 9.99 -5.89
N GLU A 236 35.54 10.46 -7.09
CA GLU A 236 35.92 9.83 -8.35
C GLU A 236 37.43 9.63 -8.44
N THR A 237 37.82 8.51 -9.03
CA THR A 237 39.20 8.09 -9.25
C THR A 237 39.34 7.52 -10.64
N HIS A 238 40.52 7.66 -11.25
CA HIS A 238 40.90 6.85 -12.39
C HIS A 238 41.10 5.40 -11.91
N ALA A 239 40.65 4.38 -12.65
CA ALA A 239 40.75 2.98 -12.22
C ALA A 239 42.21 2.51 -12.03
N GLY A 240 43.16 3.18 -12.67
CA GLY A 240 44.60 2.99 -12.46
C GLY A 240 45.16 3.58 -11.15
N ASP A 241 44.39 4.40 -10.43
CA ASP A 241 44.74 4.96 -9.12
C ASP A 241 43.54 4.85 -8.13
N PRO A 242 43.13 3.61 -7.77
CA PRO A 242 41.88 3.37 -7.05
C PRO A 242 41.89 3.88 -5.60
N PHE A 243 43.07 4.17 -5.03
CA PHE A 243 43.23 4.62 -3.64
C PHE A 243 43.14 6.15 -3.47
N SER A 244 43.09 6.92 -4.57
CA SER A 244 43.02 8.39 -4.56
C SER A 244 41.65 8.99 -4.19
N GLY A 245 40.67 8.14 -3.88
CA GLY A 245 39.29 8.55 -3.62
C GLY A 245 38.47 7.44 -2.97
N LEU A 246 37.16 7.45 -3.23
CA LEU A 246 36.21 6.53 -2.62
C LEU A 246 35.14 6.18 -3.64
N ASN A 247 35.09 4.90 -4.02
CA ASN A 247 34.04 4.39 -4.89
C ASN A 247 32.72 4.25 -4.08
N PRO A 248 31.65 4.98 -4.43
CA PRO A 248 30.40 4.97 -3.67
C PRO A 248 29.69 3.61 -3.70
N ASN A 249 29.99 2.75 -4.67
CA ASN A 249 29.48 1.37 -4.69
C ASN A 249 29.94 0.54 -3.48
N LEU A 250 31.08 0.88 -2.86
CA LEU A 250 31.50 0.22 -1.62
C LEU A 250 30.63 0.63 -0.43
N LEU A 251 30.14 1.86 -0.40
CA LEU A 251 29.23 2.33 0.66
C LEU A 251 27.88 1.62 0.53
N THR A 252 27.30 1.60 -0.67
CA THR A 252 26.02 0.91 -0.89
C THR A 252 26.14 -0.59 -0.58
N ALA A 253 27.25 -1.24 -0.95
CA ALA A 253 27.48 -2.64 -0.62
C ALA A 253 27.48 -2.91 0.89
N LYS A 254 28.15 -2.05 1.68
CA LYS A 254 28.19 -2.19 3.14
C LYS A 254 26.87 -1.85 3.83
N ILE A 255 26.12 -0.90 3.27
CA ILE A 255 24.77 -0.58 3.75
C ILE A 255 23.83 -1.76 3.47
N ILE A 256 23.88 -2.36 2.29
CA ILE A 256 23.07 -3.53 1.94
C ILE A 256 23.41 -4.71 2.85
N GLU A 257 24.69 -5.01 3.06
CA GLU A 257 25.13 -6.07 3.99
C GLU A 257 24.59 -5.88 5.41
N ALA A 258 24.47 -4.63 5.87
CA ALA A 258 23.98 -4.33 7.22
C ALA A 258 22.45 -4.36 7.36
N ILE A 259 21.69 -4.20 6.27
CA ILE A 259 20.23 -4.06 6.28
C ILE A 259 19.51 -5.31 5.79
N GLU A 260 20.03 -5.93 4.73
CA GLU A 260 19.40 -7.07 4.05
C GLU A 260 19.10 -8.20 5.03
N LEU A 261 17.82 -8.53 5.18
CA LEU A 261 17.33 -9.60 6.07
C LEU A 261 17.73 -9.43 7.54
N ASN A 262 18.01 -8.20 7.99
CA ASN A 262 18.43 -7.95 9.37
C ASN A 262 17.22 -8.02 10.34
N PRO A 263 17.16 -9.01 11.24
CA PRO A 263 16.03 -9.18 12.15
C PRO A 263 15.92 -8.09 13.22
N GLU A 264 16.99 -7.34 13.50
CA GLU A 264 16.98 -6.21 14.45
C GLU A 264 16.26 -4.98 13.87
N LEU A 265 16.08 -4.94 12.55
CA LEU A 265 15.39 -3.86 11.85
C LEU A 265 13.92 -4.17 11.57
N SER A 266 13.46 -5.38 11.88
CA SER A 266 12.05 -5.72 11.76
C SER A 266 11.26 -5.10 12.92
N ASP A 267 10.20 -4.38 12.54
CA ASP A 267 9.29 -3.74 13.47
C ASP A 267 8.29 -4.75 14.06
N ALA A 268 7.91 -4.56 15.33
CA ALA A 268 7.09 -5.53 16.04
C ALA A 268 6.22 -4.89 17.13
N VAL A 269 5.06 -5.50 17.38
CA VAL A 269 4.18 -5.17 18.50
C VAL A 269 3.59 -6.44 19.09
N GLY A 270 3.78 -6.64 20.39
CA GLY A 270 3.43 -7.90 21.05
C GLY A 270 4.13 -9.09 20.37
N SER A 271 3.35 -10.05 19.87
CA SER A 271 3.85 -11.20 19.11
C SER A 271 3.84 -11.00 17.59
N TYR A 272 3.27 -9.90 17.09
CA TYR A 272 3.21 -9.61 15.66
C TYR A 272 4.52 -8.96 15.20
N LYS A 273 5.08 -9.43 14.09
CA LYS A 273 6.35 -8.98 13.53
C LYS A 273 6.22 -8.86 12.02
N VAL A 274 6.70 -7.76 11.44
CA VAL A 274 6.74 -7.59 9.98
C VAL A 274 7.98 -8.28 9.37
N PRO A 275 7.99 -8.62 8.07
CA PRO A 275 9.20 -9.10 7.42
C PRO A 275 10.39 -8.15 7.58
N GLU A 276 11.60 -8.72 7.60
CA GLU A 276 12.83 -7.94 7.63
C GLU A 276 12.99 -7.05 6.39
N PRO A 277 13.68 -5.90 6.49
CA PRO A 277 13.93 -5.04 5.34
C PRO A 277 14.72 -5.73 4.23
N VAL A 278 14.38 -5.40 2.99
CA VAL A 278 14.99 -5.98 1.78
C VAL A 278 15.41 -4.89 0.82
N CYS A 279 16.62 -4.99 0.27
CA CYS A 279 17.10 -4.13 -0.80
C CYS A 279 16.33 -4.41 -2.08
N LEU A 280 15.57 -3.43 -2.55
CA LEU A 280 14.78 -3.58 -3.78
C LEU A 280 15.57 -3.18 -5.03
N LYS A 281 16.51 -2.24 -4.90
CA LYS A 281 17.35 -1.78 -6.01
C LYS A 281 18.65 -1.21 -5.49
N GLN A 282 19.72 -1.50 -6.23
CA GLN A 282 21.02 -0.87 -6.10
C GLN A 282 21.51 -0.46 -7.49
N SER A 283 22.04 0.76 -7.61
CA SER A 283 22.63 1.24 -8.86
C SER A 283 23.63 2.35 -8.60
N ASP A 284 24.42 2.71 -9.61
CA ASP A 284 25.21 3.92 -9.63
C ASP A 284 24.72 4.90 -10.71
N ILE A 285 25.16 6.16 -10.62
CA ILE A 285 24.66 7.20 -11.53
C ILE A 285 25.43 7.26 -12.85
N LYS A 286 26.31 6.29 -13.13
CA LYS A 286 27.17 6.31 -14.32
C LYS A 286 26.40 5.80 -15.54
N ALA A 287 26.04 6.73 -16.42
CA ALA A 287 25.25 6.41 -17.62
C ALA A 287 26.06 5.75 -18.75
N ALA A 288 27.37 5.96 -18.81
CA ALA A 288 28.22 5.48 -19.90
C ALA A 288 29.57 4.96 -19.40
N TYR A 289 30.18 4.06 -20.16
CA TYR A 289 31.50 3.53 -19.84
C TYR A 289 32.56 4.64 -19.82
N SER A 290 33.39 4.60 -18.79
CA SER A 290 34.67 5.32 -18.68
C SER A 290 35.59 4.55 -17.74
N VAL A 291 36.88 4.84 -17.75
CA VAL A 291 37.85 4.23 -16.83
C VAL A 291 37.80 4.83 -15.41
N SER A 292 36.86 5.71 -15.10
CA SER A 292 36.72 6.32 -13.76
C SER A 292 35.70 5.59 -12.88
N THR A 293 35.89 5.61 -11.56
CA THR A 293 34.85 5.20 -10.61
C THR A 293 33.64 6.15 -10.66
N PRO A 294 32.43 5.70 -10.30
CA PRO A 294 31.24 6.55 -10.34
C PRO A 294 31.29 7.66 -9.29
N ALA A 295 30.68 8.80 -9.58
CA ALA A 295 30.58 9.95 -8.65
C ALA A 295 29.60 9.70 -7.50
N ALA A 296 28.53 8.95 -7.74
CA ALA A 296 27.56 8.58 -6.71
C ALA A 296 26.91 7.22 -6.99
N ALA A 297 26.37 6.60 -5.95
CA ALA A 297 25.59 5.38 -6.02
C ALA A 297 24.41 5.44 -5.05
N TYR A 298 23.41 4.59 -5.24
CA TYR A 298 22.28 4.53 -4.34
C TYR A 298 21.72 3.11 -4.17
N ALA A 299 21.07 2.90 -3.03
CA ALA A 299 20.26 1.73 -2.76
C ALA A 299 19.01 2.15 -1.99
N TYR A 300 17.88 1.48 -2.25
CA TYR A 300 16.65 1.67 -1.46
C TYR A 300 16.04 0.35 -1.04
N PHE A 301 15.35 0.39 0.09
CA PHE A 301 14.91 -0.78 0.82
C PHE A 301 13.40 -0.74 1.02
N ASN A 302 12.72 -1.88 0.93
CA ASN A 302 11.38 -2.03 1.47
C ASN A 302 11.47 -2.06 2.99
N PHE A 303 10.78 -1.16 3.67
CA PHE A 303 10.78 -1.09 5.12
C PHE A 303 9.34 -1.06 5.63
N MET A 304 8.91 -2.13 6.28
CA MET A 304 7.56 -2.22 6.83
C MET A 304 7.53 -1.74 8.28
N THR A 305 6.42 -1.15 8.69
CA THR A 305 6.24 -0.62 10.04
C THR A 305 4.92 -1.06 10.62
N VAL A 306 4.88 -1.27 11.92
CA VAL A 306 3.65 -1.40 12.70
C VAL A 306 3.60 -0.38 13.82
N VAL A 307 4.72 0.02 14.42
CA VAL A 307 4.75 0.99 15.53
C VAL A 307 5.82 2.07 15.37
N SER A 308 6.93 1.74 14.71
CA SER A 308 8.05 2.66 14.55
C SER A 308 7.66 3.85 13.69
N SER A 309 7.93 5.07 14.17
CA SER A 309 7.71 6.28 13.38
C SER A 309 8.78 6.43 12.28
N PRO A 310 8.51 7.18 11.19
CA PRO A 310 9.53 7.48 10.19
C PRO A 310 10.79 8.13 10.79
N GLU A 311 10.65 8.99 11.82
CA GLU A 311 11.80 9.61 12.47
C GLU A 311 12.69 8.58 13.19
N GLU A 312 12.07 7.62 13.90
CA GLU A 312 12.80 6.54 14.57
C GLU A 312 13.56 5.67 13.56
N ILE A 313 12.94 5.37 12.42
CA ILE A 313 13.57 4.64 11.32
C ILE A 313 14.74 5.43 10.73
N LEU A 314 14.56 6.73 10.42
CA LEU A 314 15.66 7.58 9.93
C LEU A 314 16.84 7.59 10.89
N LYS A 315 16.59 7.69 12.20
CA LYS A 315 17.65 7.69 13.22
C LYS A 315 18.43 6.37 13.25
N LYS A 316 17.74 5.23 13.21
CA LYS A 316 18.35 3.89 13.15
C LYS A 316 19.22 3.75 11.89
N LEU A 317 18.65 4.09 10.72
CA LEU A 317 19.31 3.99 9.42
C LEU A 317 20.50 4.96 9.29
N LYS A 318 20.44 6.14 9.90
CA LYS A 318 21.56 7.08 9.96
C LYS A 318 22.75 6.52 10.75
N SER A 319 22.51 5.75 11.82
CA SER A 319 23.57 5.04 12.55
C SER A 319 24.22 3.97 11.67
N ILE A 320 23.42 3.14 11.01
CA ILE A 320 23.90 2.10 10.08
C ILE A 320 24.74 2.71 8.96
N GLY A 321 24.26 3.79 8.33
CA GLY A 321 25.02 4.49 7.30
C GLY A 321 26.37 4.98 7.82
N LYS A 322 26.43 5.47 9.06
CA LYS A 322 27.67 5.95 9.68
C LYS A 322 28.65 4.82 9.96
N GLU A 323 28.16 3.69 10.47
CA GLU A 323 28.94 2.48 10.72
C GLU A 323 29.49 1.89 9.43
N ALA A 324 28.64 1.71 8.42
CA ALA A 324 29.05 1.24 7.09
C ALA A 324 30.14 2.14 6.49
N PHE A 325 29.99 3.47 6.62
CA PHE A 325 31.00 4.41 6.12
C PHE A 325 32.34 4.27 6.90
N MET A 326 32.30 4.19 8.23
CA MET A 326 33.49 3.93 9.04
C MET A 326 34.21 2.64 8.62
N GLU A 327 33.44 1.57 8.39
CA GLU A 327 33.98 0.28 7.96
C GLU A 327 34.61 0.35 6.56
N VAL A 328 33.98 1.06 5.61
CA VAL A 328 34.58 1.29 4.28
C VAL A 328 35.91 2.01 4.39
N LEU A 329 36.00 3.07 5.20
CA LEU A 329 37.26 3.80 5.40
C LEU A 329 38.32 2.93 6.07
N TYR A 330 37.94 2.09 7.03
CA TYR A 330 38.85 1.12 7.65
C TYR A 330 39.36 0.10 6.63
N ASN A 331 38.46 -0.46 5.81
CA ASN A 331 38.80 -1.45 4.78
C ASN A 331 39.73 -0.87 3.71
N ILE A 332 39.54 0.39 3.31
CA ILE A 332 40.46 1.09 2.39
C ILE A 332 41.85 1.22 3.00
N ARG A 333 41.95 1.60 4.29
CA ARG A 333 43.25 1.71 4.99
C ARG A 333 43.94 0.35 5.10
N SER A 334 43.21 -0.68 5.51
CA SER A 334 43.73 -2.05 5.62
C SER A 334 44.25 -2.58 4.28
N ARG A 335 43.51 -2.36 3.19
CA ARG A 335 43.96 -2.74 1.83
C ARG A 335 45.19 -1.96 1.37
N ALA A 336 45.32 -0.69 1.75
CA ALA A 336 46.52 0.10 1.46
C ALA A 336 47.75 -0.45 2.22
N ASP A 337 47.58 -0.88 3.47
CA ASP A 337 48.64 -1.53 4.26
C ASP A 337 49.03 -2.88 3.65
N GLN A 338 48.06 -3.68 3.21
CA GLN A 338 48.33 -4.95 2.50
C GLN A 338 49.09 -4.71 1.19
N LEU A 339 48.71 -3.69 0.41
CA LEU A 339 49.42 -3.35 -0.83
C LEU A 339 50.87 -2.91 -0.55
N GLN A 340 51.09 -2.16 0.52
CA GLN A 340 52.43 -1.81 0.97
C GLN A 340 53.26 -3.06 1.29
N ALA A 341 52.68 -4.02 2.01
CA ALA A 341 53.37 -5.27 2.33
C ALA A 341 53.73 -6.08 1.08
N LEU A 342 52.90 -6.04 0.04
CA LEU A 342 53.12 -6.77 -1.22
C LEU A 342 54.10 -6.09 -2.18
N THR A 343 54.10 -4.76 -2.23
CA THR A 343 54.82 -4.00 -3.29
C THR A 343 55.94 -3.10 -2.75
N GLY A 344 56.05 -2.96 -1.43
CA GLY A 344 56.96 -2.02 -0.77
C GLY A 344 56.50 -0.55 -0.83
N SER A 345 55.41 -0.23 -1.55
CA SER A 345 54.91 1.14 -1.71
C SER A 345 53.49 1.26 -1.18
N LYS A 346 53.26 2.25 -0.31
CA LYS A 346 51.92 2.54 0.24
C LYS A 346 51.26 3.65 -0.58
N PRO A 347 50.03 3.45 -1.10
CA PRO A 347 49.32 4.51 -1.78
C PRO A 347 48.95 5.65 -0.82
N LYS A 348 48.94 6.88 -1.33
CA LYS A 348 48.52 8.05 -0.54
C LYS A 348 47.01 8.11 -0.47
N LEU A 349 46.46 7.97 0.74
CA LEU A 349 45.02 8.04 0.98
C LEU A 349 44.56 9.50 1.20
N PRO A 350 43.39 9.90 0.65
CA PRO A 350 42.78 11.18 0.99
C PRO A 350 42.35 11.20 2.45
N SER A 351 42.38 12.38 3.09
CA SER A 351 41.73 12.57 4.37
C SER A 351 40.22 12.62 4.14
N MET A 352 39.49 11.64 4.67
CA MET A 352 38.04 11.52 4.55
C MET A 352 37.48 11.19 5.93
N LYS A 353 36.36 11.82 6.29
CA LYS A 353 35.63 11.57 7.53
C LYS A 353 34.24 11.03 7.20
N PRO A 354 33.71 10.09 8.00
CA PRO A 354 32.32 9.65 7.86
C PRO A 354 31.37 10.84 7.97
N CYS A 355 30.52 11.03 6.97
CA CYS A 355 29.50 12.07 6.91
C CYS A 355 28.19 11.42 6.44
N VAL A 356 27.17 11.47 7.29
CA VAL A 356 25.83 10.98 6.98
C VAL A 356 24.84 12.05 7.39
N MET A 357 24.01 12.46 6.45
CA MET A 357 22.99 13.48 6.65
C MET A 357 21.66 13.03 6.05
N THR A 358 20.56 13.58 6.53
CA THR A 358 19.25 13.41 5.89
C THR A 358 19.09 14.40 4.73
N TYR A 359 18.09 14.22 3.88
CA TYR A 359 17.78 15.21 2.83
C TYR A 359 17.39 16.56 3.43
N GLN A 360 16.61 16.59 4.51
CA GLN A 360 16.32 17.83 5.23
C GLN A 360 17.60 18.57 5.66
N GLU A 361 18.58 17.84 6.22
CA GLU A 361 19.86 18.41 6.63
C GLU A 361 20.70 18.90 5.45
N LEU A 362 20.73 18.15 4.34
CA LEU A 362 21.39 18.56 3.10
C LEU A 362 20.76 19.84 2.55
N TYR A 363 19.44 19.85 2.42
CA TYR A 363 18.70 20.98 1.84
C TYR A 363 18.90 22.24 2.66
N ARG A 364 18.80 22.14 4.00
CA ARG A 364 19.09 23.25 4.92
C ARG A 364 20.51 23.78 4.75
N MET A 365 21.50 22.90 4.63
CA MET A 365 22.90 23.30 4.43
C MET A 365 23.11 24.03 3.09
N CYS A 366 22.48 23.55 2.02
CA CYS A 366 22.51 24.22 0.72
C CYS A 366 21.81 25.58 0.79
N LEU A 367 20.68 25.67 1.51
CA LEU A 367 19.90 26.89 1.66
C LEU A 367 20.68 27.95 2.45
N GLU A 368 21.36 27.56 3.52
CA GLU A 368 22.25 28.46 4.28
C GLU A 368 23.41 29.00 3.41
N ALA A 369 23.88 28.21 2.44
CA ALA A 369 25.00 28.60 1.57
C ALA A 369 24.58 29.47 0.36
N LYS A 370 23.35 29.30 -0.15
CA LYS A 370 22.90 29.87 -1.43
C LYS A 370 21.63 30.71 -1.34
N GLY A 371 20.87 30.59 -0.26
CA GLY A 371 19.60 31.28 -0.05
C GLY A 371 18.62 30.99 -1.18
N LYS A 372 17.89 32.03 -1.59
CA LYS A 372 16.80 31.98 -2.57
C LYS A 372 17.19 31.39 -3.93
N GLU A 373 18.46 31.50 -4.33
CA GLU A 373 18.98 30.92 -5.58
C GLU A 373 18.75 29.40 -5.63
N LEU A 374 18.94 28.70 -4.51
CA LEU A 374 18.68 27.27 -4.42
C LEU A 374 17.20 26.96 -4.63
N ASP A 375 16.32 27.62 -3.87
CA ASP A 375 14.88 27.34 -3.90
C ASP A 375 14.29 27.58 -5.30
N GLU A 376 14.69 28.68 -5.95
CA GLU A 376 14.26 29.00 -7.31
C GLU A 376 14.77 27.96 -8.33
N HIS A 377 16.04 27.54 -8.21
CA HIS A 377 16.62 26.49 -9.07
C HIS A 377 15.93 25.14 -8.89
N MET A 378 15.77 24.69 -7.64
CA MET A 378 15.17 23.39 -7.34
C MET A 378 13.71 23.34 -7.80
N SER A 379 12.95 24.41 -7.56
CA SER A 379 11.56 24.53 -8.02
C SER A 379 11.46 24.45 -9.55
N ALA A 380 12.37 25.10 -10.29
CA ALA A 380 12.41 25.04 -11.74
C ALA A 380 12.79 23.63 -12.23
N PHE A 381 13.85 23.05 -11.65
CA PHE A 381 14.32 21.71 -11.98
C PHE A 381 13.23 20.65 -11.81
N ILE A 382 12.52 20.65 -10.68
CA ILE A 382 11.48 19.65 -10.38
C ILE A 382 10.32 19.76 -11.38
N LYS A 383 9.94 20.98 -11.78
CA LYS A 383 8.89 21.20 -12.78
C LYS A 383 9.26 20.66 -14.17
N GLU A 384 10.52 20.79 -14.55
CA GLU A 384 11.04 20.33 -15.85
C GLU A 384 11.30 18.82 -15.91
N LEU A 385 11.35 18.13 -14.76
CA LEU A 385 11.54 16.68 -14.73
C LEU A 385 10.39 15.95 -15.46
N PRO A 386 10.70 15.04 -16.40
CA PRO A 386 9.69 14.25 -17.08
C PRO A 386 8.93 13.36 -16.09
N ALA A 387 7.72 12.94 -16.46
CA ALA A 387 7.03 11.87 -15.74
C ALA A 387 7.83 10.57 -15.92
N SER A 388 8.35 10.03 -14.81
CA SER A 388 9.10 8.79 -14.75
C SER A 388 8.92 8.14 -13.37
N ASP A 389 9.64 7.04 -13.12
CA ASP A 389 9.67 6.39 -11.81
C ASP A 389 9.98 7.39 -10.67
N LEU A 390 9.11 7.42 -9.65
CA LEU A 390 9.21 8.37 -8.53
C LEU A 390 10.49 8.19 -7.69
N ARG A 391 11.05 6.98 -7.62
CA ARG A 391 12.32 6.73 -6.89
C ARG A 391 13.48 7.36 -7.66
N GLU A 392 13.51 7.21 -8.98
CA GLU A 392 14.55 7.81 -9.83
C GLU A 392 14.48 9.33 -9.85
N LEU A 393 13.26 9.89 -9.84
CA LEU A 393 13.06 11.33 -9.68
C LEU A 393 13.57 11.82 -8.32
N SER A 394 13.27 11.10 -7.23
CA SER A 394 13.76 11.44 -5.89
C SER A 394 15.30 11.46 -5.84
N VAL A 395 15.96 10.45 -6.42
CA VAL A 395 17.44 10.42 -6.54
C VAL A 395 17.96 11.60 -7.36
N SER A 396 17.28 11.96 -8.44
CA SER A 396 17.66 13.07 -9.31
C SER A 396 17.60 14.42 -8.58
N ILE A 397 16.56 14.63 -7.75
CA ILE A 397 16.39 15.83 -6.92
C ILE A 397 17.50 15.94 -5.89
N VAL A 398 17.78 14.86 -5.16
CA VAL A 398 18.87 14.83 -4.17
C VAL A 398 20.22 15.11 -4.83
N ARG A 399 20.47 14.52 -6.00
CA ARG A 399 21.68 14.77 -6.79
C ARG A 399 21.78 16.24 -7.22
N GLU A 400 20.68 16.85 -7.62
CA GLU A 400 20.64 18.26 -8.03
C GLU A 400 20.91 19.18 -6.84
N ALA A 401 20.22 18.97 -5.72
CA ALA A 401 20.43 19.73 -4.48
C ALA A 401 21.89 19.63 -4.00
N HIS A 402 22.50 18.45 -4.09
CA HIS A 402 23.90 18.23 -3.72
C HIS A 402 24.89 19.08 -4.53
N LYS A 403 24.57 19.52 -5.76
CA LYS A 403 25.46 20.41 -6.54
C LYS A 403 25.74 21.73 -5.82
N PHE A 404 24.78 22.20 -5.04
CA PHE A 404 24.84 23.43 -4.26
C PHE A 404 25.47 23.24 -2.87
N CYS A 405 25.74 21.98 -2.47
CA CYS A 405 26.29 21.68 -1.16
C CYS A 405 27.73 22.22 -1.02
N PRO A 406 28.03 22.98 0.06
CA PRO A 406 29.38 23.48 0.30
C PRO A 406 30.34 22.37 0.73
N TYR A 407 29.84 21.26 1.30
CA TYR A 407 30.64 20.10 1.66
C TYR A 407 30.90 19.22 0.43
N ARG A 408 32.17 19.01 0.08
CA ARG A 408 32.59 18.30 -1.15
C ARG A 408 33.27 16.95 -0.92
N ASP A 409 33.48 16.56 0.32
CA ASP A 409 34.01 15.23 0.64
C ASP A 409 32.91 14.17 0.52
N PRO A 410 33.26 12.87 0.45
CA PRO A 410 32.27 11.80 0.40
C PRO A 410 31.26 11.87 1.55
N MET A 411 30.00 11.59 1.24
CA MET A 411 28.88 11.64 2.17
C MET A 411 27.82 10.60 1.82
N ILE A 412 26.93 10.32 2.76
CA ILE A 412 25.71 9.57 2.53
C ILE A 412 24.53 10.48 2.85
N VAL A 413 23.58 10.59 1.93
CA VAL A 413 22.33 11.33 2.09
C VAL A 413 21.19 10.33 2.21
N LEU A 414 20.50 10.35 3.35
CA LEU A 414 19.34 9.49 3.64
C LEU A 414 18.04 10.24 3.43
N PHE A 415 17.08 9.64 2.73
CA PHE A 415 15.77 10.22 2.46
C PHE A 415 14.74 9.13 2.18
N TYR A 416 13.49 9.53 1.98
CA TYR A 416 12.43 8.62 1.57
C TYR A 416 12.00 8.85 0.13
N ALA A 417 11.70 7.77 -0.57
CA ALA A 417 11.06 7.80 -1.88
C ALA A 417 9.62 7.29 -1.81
N PRO A 418 8.72 7.71 -2.73
CA PRO A 418 7.36 7.18 -2.81
C PRO A 418 7.29 5.70 -3.24
N PRO A 419 6.22 4.96 -2.86
CA PRO A 419 5.10 5.40 -2.03
C PRO A 419 5.37 5.27 -0.52
N TYR A 420 4.57 5.99 0.26
CA TYR A 420 4.46 5.89 1.71
C TYR A 420 3.07 5.41 2.10
N TYR A 421 3.02 4.36 2.91
CA TYR A 421 1.81 3.88 3.56
C TYR A 421 2.01 4.04 5.07
N PRO A 422 1.22 4.88 5.74
CA PRO A 422 1.27 4.92 7.20
C PRO A 422 0.71 3.61 7.76
N HIS A 423 1.33 3.08 8.80
CA HIS A 423 0.67 2.03 9.56
C HIS A 423 -0.55 2.64 10.26
N SER A 424 -1.65 1.90 10.35
CA SER A 424 -2.90 2.41 10.91
C SER A 424 -3.59 1.35 11.76
N GLY A 425 -4.50 1.80 12.64
CA GLY A 425 -5.33 0.91 13.46
C GLY A 425 -4.76 0.51 14.84
N ILE A 426 -3.78 1.25 15.39
CA ILE A 426 -3.21 0.99 16.72
C ILE A 426 -3.62 2.05 17.77
N GLU A 427 -3.88 1.54 18.98
CA GLU A 427 -4.04 2.19 20.30
C GLU A 427 -5.19 3.20 20.52
N GLY A 428 -5.85 3.05 21.68
CA GLY A 428 -6.75 4.04 22.29
C GLY A 428 -8.20 4.09 21.78
N ASN A 429 -8.43 4.09 20.46
CA ASN A 429 -9.76 4.34 19.87
C ASN A 429 -10.46 3.12 19.23
N ASN A 430 -9.78 1.99 19.10
CA ASN A 430 -10.31 0.79 18.43
C ASN A 430 -11.03 -0.20 19.36
N SER A 431 -11.29 0.13 20.63
CA SER A 431 -11.92 -0.81 21.57
C SER A 431 -13.26 -1.33 21.07
N LYS A 432 -14.12 -0.46 20.54
CA LYS A 432 -15.41 -0.85 19.96
C LYS A 432 -15.23 -1.78 18.75
N ILE A 433 -14.25 -1.50 17.90
CA ILE A 433 -13.98 -2.33 16.71
C ILE A 433 -13.48 -3.70 17.11
N ILE A 434 -12.59 -3.78 18.10
CA ILE A 434 -12.08 -5.04 18.65
C ILE A 434 -13.24 -5.83 19.28
N GLU A 435 -14.10 -5.19 20.08
CA GLU A 435 -15.29 -5.83 20.66
C GLU A 435 -16.23 -6.39 19.59
N ILE A 436 -16.47 -5.64 18.51
CA ILE A 436 -17.27 -6.12 17.38
C ILE A 436 -16.58 -7.32 16.73
N ALA A 437 -15.29 -7.22 16.42
CA ALA A 437 -14.53 -8.29 15.79
C ALA A 437 -14.54 -9.57 16.62
N GLU A 438 -14.33 -9.49 17.94
CA GLU A 438 -14.42 -10.62 18.87
C GLU A 438 -15.82 -11.25 18.87
N GLY A 439 -16.88 -10.43 18.87
CA GLY A 439 -18.26 -10.90 18.76
C GLY A 439 -18.54 -11.61 17.43
N ILE A 440 -18.00 -11.11 16.31
CA ILE A 440 -18.08 -11.75 15.00
C ILE A 440 -17.34 -13.09 15.00
N ILE A 441 -16.14 -13.17 15.59
CA ILE A 441 -15.36 -14.41 15.73
C ILE A 441 -16.13 -15.46 16.55
N GLU A 442 -16.69 -15.06 17.69
CA GLU A 442 -17.49 -15.96 18.53
C GLU A 442 -18.69 -16.50 17.74
N LYS A 443 -19.37 -15.63 16.99
CA LYS A 443 -20.52 -16.03 16.19
C LYS A 443 -20.15 -16.91 15.00
N ALA A 444 -19.03 -16.63 14.33
CA ALA A 444 -18.47 -17.47 13.27
C ALA A 444 -18.31 -18.92 13.77
N LYS A 445 -17.73 -19.07 14.96
CA LYS A 445 -17.56 -20.37 15.61
C LYS A 445 -18.88 -21.03 16.00
N LEU A 446 -19.77 -20.32 16.71
CA LEU A 446 -20.99 -20.91 17.27
C LEU A 446 -22.06 -21.21 16.22
N LYS A 447 -22.21 -20.36 15.20
CA LYS A 447 -23.28 -20.46 14.21
C LYS A 447 -22.85 -21.22 12.95
N TYR A 448 -21.60 -21.05 12.52
CA TYR A 448 -21.11 -21.58 11.24
C TYR A 448 -20.00 -22.63 11.41
N GLY A 449 -19.48 -22.85 12.63
CA GLY A 449 -18.35 -23.76 12.85
C GLY A 449 -17.02 -23.23 12.31
N ASP A 450 -16.96 -21.95 11.95
CA ASP A 450 -15.78 -21.33 11.36
C ASP A 450 -14.81 -20.86 12.45
N HIS A 451 -13.56 -21.31 12.34
CA HIS A 451 -12.48 -20.86 13.20
C HIS A 451 -11.82 -19.62 12.59
N MET A 452 -11.99 -18.49 13.26
CA MET A 452 -11.39 -17.21 12.88
C MET A 452 -10.47 -16.71 14.00
N SER A 453 -9.47 -15.91 13.65
CA SER A 453 -8.59 -15.24 14.63
C SER A 453 -8.55 -13.74 14.38
N LEU A 454 -8.44 -12.97 15.47
CA LEU A 454 -8.21 -11.54 15.40
C LEU A 454 -6.71 -11.30 15.21
N GLU A 455 -6.37 -10.53 14.19
CA GLU A 455 -5.00 -10.16 13.86
C GLU A 455 -4.85 -8.65 13.91
N PRO A 456 -3.75 -8.15 14.51
CA PRO A 456 -3.60 -6.72 14.70
C PRO A 456 -3.31 -5.98 13.38
N PHE A 457 -2.78 -6.66 12.36
CA PHE A 457 -2.50 -6.03 11.06
C PHE A 457 -2.80 -6.94 9.88
N PHE A 458 -3.44 -6.35 8.89
CA PHE A 458 -3.49 -6.88 7.53
C PHE A 458 -2.06 -6.90 6.94
N PRO A 459 -1.59 -8.05 6.42
CA PRO A 459 -0.21 -8.20 5.98
C PRO A 459 0.07 -7.60 4.59
N GLY A 460 -0.97 -7.35 3.79
CA GLY A 460 -0.86 -6.68 2.49
C GLY A 460 -0.70 -5.16 2.64
N LEU A 461 -0.16 -4.52 1.61
CA LEU A 461 -0.42 -3.09 1.43
C LEU A 461 -1.90 -2.94 1.14
N SER A 462 -2.50 -1.90 1.70
CA SER A 462 -3.93 -1.66 1.57
C SER A 462 -4.23 -0.19 1.76
N ASP A 463 -5.26 0.27 1.06
CA ASP A 463 -5.91 1.56 1.26
C ASP A 463 -6.36 1.82 2.71
N MET A 464 -6.53 0.76 3.52
CA MET A 464 -6.71 0.85 4.97
C MET A 464 -5.65 1.69 5.68
N SER A 465 -4.44 1.75 5.11
CA SER A 465 -3.35 2.60 5.61
C SER A 465 -3.78 4.08 5.67
N TYR A 466 -4.61 4.54 4.72
CA TYR A 466 -5.02 5.94 4.61
C TYR A 466 -6.29 6.29 5.39
N LEU A 467 -6.81 5.38 6.22
CA LEU A 467 -7.97 5.64 7.07
C LEU A 467 -7.60 6.32 8.40
N GLY A 468 -6.35 6.20 8.84
CA GLY A 468 -5.88 6.83 10.07
C GLY A 468 -4.38 7.06 10.09
N LEU A 469 -3.95 8.01 10.90
CA LEU A 469 -2.54 8.36 11.07
C LEU A 469 -2.18 8.31 12.57
N PRO A 470 -1.17 7.50 12.96
CA PRO A 470 -0.65 7.47 14.32
C PRO A 470 -0.17 8.82 14.84
N ASP A 471 -0.45 9.11 16.11
CA ASP A 471 -0.06 10.37 16.79
C ASP A 471 1.46 10.56 16.91
N ASN A 472 2.25 9.48 16.82
CA ASN A 472 3.71 9.53 16.92
C ASN A 472 4.40 9.95 15.61
N ILE A 473 3.65 10.20 14.54
CA ILE A 473 4.20 10.60 13.23
C ILE A 473 4.29 12.13 13.17
N ASP A 474 5.51 12.66 13.16
CA ASP A 474 5.76 14.06 12.79
C ASP A 474 5.61 14.24 11.29
N ILE A 475 4.45 14.75 10.88
CA ILE A 475 4.10 15.04 9.49
C ILE A 475 5.13 15.97 8.84
N ASN A 476 5.62 17.01 9.52
CA ASN A 476 6.54 17.98 8.91
C ASN A 476 7.92 17.37 8.68
N SER A 477 8.44 16.64 9.68
CA SER A 477 9.71 15.91 9.55
C SER A 477 9.66 14.88 8.41
N LEU A 478 8.53 14.19 8.26
CA LEU A 478 8.30 13.27 7.15
C LEU A 478 8.34 14.00 5.80
N LYS A 479 7.57 15.08 5.65
CA LYS A 479 7.51 15.91 4.43
C LYS A 479 8.91 16.39 4.02
N ASP A 480 9.67 16.91 4.98
CA ASP A 480 11.02 17.45 4.76
C ASP A 480 12.06 16.41 4.32
N ASN A 481 11.79 15.11 4.52
CA ASN A 481 12.67 14.02 4.11
C ASN A 481 12.17 13.27 2.86
N PHE A 482 11.10 13.75 2.21
CA PHE A 482 10.65 13.31 0.89
C PHE A 482 11.01 14.36 -0.16
N PRO A 483 12.03 14.14 -1.02
CA PRO A 483 12.47 15.13 -2.01
C PRO A 483 11.39 15.54 -3.03
N LEU A 484 10.39 14.67 -3.26
CA LEU A 484 9.28 14.93 -4.19
C LEU A 484 8.05 15.57 -3.54
N TRP A 485 8.06 15.79 -2.22
CA TRP A 485 6.87 16.22 -1.50
C TRP A 485 6.35 17.57 -1.98
N GLY A 486 5.04 17.69 -2.20
CA GLY A 486 4.36 18.93 -2.59
C GLY A 486 4.40 19.24 -4.09
N ASP A 487 5.33 18.66 -4.84
CA ASP A 487 5.42 18.79 -6.30
C ASP A 487 4.74 17.62 -7.01
N LYS A 488 5.48 16.52 -7.23
CA LYS A 488 5.00 15.35 -7.99
C LYS A 488 4.44 14.23 -7.09
N TYR A 489 4.52 14.39 -5.76
CA TYR A 489 4.02 13.43 -4.80
C TYR A 489 3.46 14.13 -3.57
N THR A 490 2.27 13.77 -3.12
CA THR A 490 1.65 14.28 -1.89
C THR A 490 0.65 13.27 -1.37
N ILE A 491 0.58 13.14 -0.05
CA ILE A 491 -0.49 12.44 0.66
C ILE A 491 -1.20 13.48 1.55
N PRO A 492 -2.54 13.47 1.63
CA PRO A 492 -3.30 14.39 2.48
C PRO A 492 -3.23 13.98 3.97
N LEU A 493 -2.02 13.88 4.54
CA LEU A 493 -1.77 13.35 5.89
C LEU A 493 -2.56 14.10 6.98
N ASP A 494 -2.68 15.41 6.87
CA ASP A 494 -3.44 16.24 7.82
C ASP A 494 -4.94 15.90 7.79
N ALA A 495 -5.49 15.60 6.60
CA ALA A 495 -6.88 15.17 6.46
C ALA A 495 -7.09 13.74 6.97
N ILE A 496 -6.14 12.83 6.70
CA ILE A 496 -6.15 11.45 7.22
C ILE A 496 -6.15 11.48 8.76
N ALA A 497 -5.26 12.29 9.37
CA ALA A 497 -5.20 12.46 10.81
C ALA A 497 -6.49 13.07 11.40
N GLY A 498 -7.11 14.03 10.70
CA GLY A 498 -8.38 14.63 11.12
C GLY A 498 -9.60 13.70 10.99
N LEU A 499 -9.55 12.75 10.06
CA LEU A 499 -10.58 11.73 9.88
C LEU A 499 -10.45 10.61 10.92
N ASN A 500 -9.24 10.04 11.02
CA ASN A 500 -8.86 8.92 11.89
C ASN A 500 -9.98 7.88 12.08
N ILE A 501 -10.42 7.30 10.96
CA ILE A 501 -11.57 6.41 10.89
C ILE A 501 -11.13 5.02 11.35
N PRO A 502 -11.75 4.47 12.43
CA PRO A 502 -11.46 3.12 12.87
C PRO A 502 -12.00 2.12 11.85
N PHE A 503 -11.34 0.97 11.67
CA PHE A 503 -11.72 0.02 10.63
C PHE A 503 -11.54 -1.44 11.03
N MET A 504 -12.24 -2.32 10.32
CA MET A 504 -11.99 -3.76 10.35
C MET A 504 -12.03 -4.33 8.93
N ASN A 505 -11.12 -5.24 8.63
CA ASN A 505 -11.15 -6.05 7.43
C ASN A 505 -11.78 -7.42 7.74
N ILE A 506 -12.86 -7.74 7.03
CA ILE A 506 -13.54 -9.04 7.06
C ILE A 506 -13.93 -9.35 5.62
N GLY A 507 -13.31 -10.36 5.01
CA GLY A 507 -13.52 -10.63 3.60
C GLY A 507 -13.73 -12.10 3.25
N PRO A 508 -13.62 -12.41 1.94
CA PRO A 508 -13.80 -13.76 1.44
C PRO A 508 -12.63 -14.68 1.76
N LEU A 509 -12.87 -15.99 1.61
CA LEU A 509 -11.80 -16.97 1.53
C LEU A 509 -11.48 -17.21 0.05
N GLY A 510 -10.22 -17.07 -0.31
CA GLY A 510 -9.73 -17.43 -1.62
C GLY A 510 -8.26 -17.80 -1.56
N LYS A 511 -7.68 -18.10 -2.72
CA LYS A 511 -6.28 -18.50 -2.84
C LYS A 511 -5.67 -17.93 -4.11
N ASP A 512 -4.35 -17.84 -4.11
CA ASP A 512 -3.54 -17.47 -5.28
C ASP A 512 -3.88 -16.07 -5.84
N ALA A 513 -4.07 -15.09 -4.96
CA ALA A 513 -4.11 -13.68 -5.34
C ALA A 513 -2.94 -13.34 -6.29
N HIS A 514 -3.22 -12.54 -7.30
CA HIS A 514 -2.28 -12.11 -8.34
C HIS A 514 -1.70 -13.22 -9.23
N LYS A 515 -2.22 -14.45 -9.16
CA LYS A 515 -1.81 -15.56 -10.04
C LYS A 515 -2.93 -16.01 -10.98
N TYR A 516 -2.58 -16.74 -12.03
CA TYR A 516 -3.53 -17.30 -13.00
C TYR A 516 -4.46 -18.36 -12.39
N THR A 517 -4.16 -18.83 -11.17
CA THR A 517 -4.98 -19.73 -10.37
C THR A 517 -5.76 -19.04 -9.25
N GLU A 518 -5.86 -17.70 -9.28
CA GLU A 518 -6.72 -16.93 -8.37
C GLU A 518 -8.13 -17.52 -8.35
N ARG A 519 -8.64 -17.78 -7.15
CA ARG A 519 -9.93 -18.43 -6.95
C ARG A 519 -10.60 -18.06 -5.64
N LEU A 520 -11.92 -18.01 -5.68
CA LEU A 520 -12.80 -17.68 -4.56
C LEU A 520 -13.54 -18.94 -4.07
N CYS A 521 -13.49 -19.22 -2.76
CA CYS A 521 -14.33 -20.25 -2.12
C CYS A 521 -15.77 -19.76 -2.02
N VAL A 522 -16.68 -20.45 -2.71
CA VAL A 522 -18.06 -20.04 -2.91
C VAL A 522 -18.91 -20.25 -1.65
N SER A 523 -18.84 -21.43 -1.04
CA SER A 523 -19.67 -21.79 0.13
C SER A 523 -19.43 -20.84 1.31
N TYR A 524 -18.17 -20.56 1.63
CA TYR A 524 -17.82 -19.65 2.71
C TYR A 524 -18.16 -18.20 2.36
N SER A 525 -17.72 -17.72 1.19
CA SER A 525 -17.76 -16.29 0.89
C SER A 525 -19.19 -15.77 0.71
N PHE A 526 -20.00 -16.46 -0.09
CA PHE A 526 -21.38 -16.02 -0.37
C PHE A 526 -22.36 -16.31 0.77
N ASP A 527 -22.03 -17.19 1.73
CA ASP A 527 -22.92 -17.52 2.84
C ASP A 527 -22.42 -16.96 4.18
N ASN A 528 -21.29 -17.48 4.68
CA ASN A 528 -20.79 -17.14 6.01
C ASN A 528 -20.21 -15.73 6.04
N ALA A 529 -19.22 -15.44 5.17
CA ALA A 529 -18.55 -14.13 5.16
C ALA A 529 -19.56 -13.00 4.91
N ALA A 530 -20.44 -13.16 3.90
CA ALA A 530 -21.48 -12.18 3.59
C ALA A 530 -22.37 -11.82 4.79
N LYS A 531 -22.78 -12.83 5.58
CA LYS A 531 -23.59 -12.60 6.80
C LYS A 531 -22.78 -11.98 7.93
N LEU A 532 -21.51 -12.37 8.10
CA LEU A 532 -20.63 -11.84 9.14
C LEU A 532 -20.29 -10.36 8.88
N VAL A 533 -20.01 -9.98 7.63
CA VAL A 533 -19.78 -8.57 7.24
C VAL A 533 -21.04 -7.73 7.46
N PHE A 534 -22.21 -8.22 7.04
CA PHE A 534 -23.45 -7.50 7.29
C PHE A 534 -23.73 -7.34 8.80
N GLU A 535 -23.42 -8.36 9.59
CA GLU A 535 -23.55 -8.28 11.04
C GLU A 535 -22.59 -7.30 11.70
N ALA A 536 -21.33 -7.24 11.22
CA ALA A 536 -20.35 -6.28 11.68
C ALA A 536 -20.84 -4.84 11.43
N LEU A 537 -21.42 -4.56 10.25
CA LEU A 537 -22.02 -3.27 9.92
C LEU A 537 -23.14 -2.92 10.91
N LEU A 538 -24.08 -3.83 11.12
CA LEU A 538 -25.20 -3.60 12.04
C LEU A 538 -24.71 -3.38 13.47
N SER A 539 -23.70 -4.14 13.91
CA SER A 539 -23.11 -4.01 15.24
C SER A 539 -22.38 -2.68 15.42
N ALA A 540 -21.68 -2.19 14.38
CA ALA A 540 -21.05 -0.86 14.40
C ALA A 540 -22.05 0.28 14.61
N LEU A 541 -23.27 0.12 14.08
CA LEU A 541 -24.39 1.04 14.25
C LEU A 541 -25.27 0.76 15.49
N ASP A 542 -24.87 -0.18 16.36
CA ASP A 542 -25.61 -0.59 17.55
C ASP A 542 -27.02 -1.16 17.24
N ILE A 543 -27.16 -1.82 16.08
CA ILE A 543 -28.41 -2.40 15.58
C ILE A 543 -28.44 -3.90 15.89
N ASN A 544 -29.58 -4.40 16.39
CA ASN A 544 -29.78 -5.84 16.59
C ASN A 544 -29.88 -6.58 15.23
N PRO A 545 -28.95 -7.49 14.89
CA PRO A 545 -28.92 -8.19 13.60
C PRO A 545 -30.21 -8.94 13.26
N LYS A 546 -30.91 -9.47 14.27
CA LYS A 546 -32.17 -10.21 14.08
C LYS A 546 -33.26 -9.35 13.44
N SER A 547 -33.25 -8.04 13.67
CA SER A 547 -34.22 -7.12 13.04
C SER A 547 -34.01 -6.97 11.53
N PHE A 548 -32.80 -7.27 11.04
CA PHE A 548 -32.44 -7.23 9.63
C PHE A 548 -32.42 -8.61 8.95
N GLY A 549 -32.77 -9.68 9.67
CA GLY A 549 -32.96 -11.02 9.09
C GLY A 549 -31.70 -11.91 9.16
N LEU A 550 -30.79 -11.60 10.09
CA LEU A 550 -29.59 -12.40 10.39
C LEU A 550 -29.75 -13.33 11.60
#